data_AF-A0A2E1JB28-F1
#
_entry.id   AF-A0A2E1JB28-F1
#
_cell.length_a   1.000
_cell.length_b   1.000
_cell.length_c   1.000
_cell.angle_alpha   90.00
_cell.angle_beta   90.00
_cell.angle_gamma   90.00
#
_symmetry.space_group_name_H-M   'P 1'
#
loop_
_entity.id
_entity.type
_entity.pdbx_description
1 polymer ?
#
loop_
_entity_poly.entity_id
_entity_poly.type
_entity_poly.pdbx_seq_one_letter_code
_entity_poly.pdbx_strand_id
1 'polypeptide(L)'
;MNEVIEVASEGLESSTPATDVEKTEPTNFYDNFEGDDRGYLETKGWDSPQKVLEGYRNLETAYGDPNKVVLPGENSTPEQVGEFWSKLGKPDDAGDYQLNAPENFSGYSEELSESFRSKAHDLNLPAGTARDLHDWFVEQQIGSQQQITQMRDEQLQSQSDAAKKEFGDKYNEMVQHAGNATAYFNRPGFQQLIEDNGLQNHPEFIAVFGKLGEMLSEPNTDGTGLGTGVGAIDKSPEAMIREKKEDPEFMKAYTTREHPAHDKAVKEMDALYTNLARSITED
;
A
#
# COMPACT_ATOMS: atom_id res chain seq x y z
N MET A 1 -52.89 -91.99 -41.73
CA MET A 1 -53.84 -91.13 -41.01
C MET A 1 -53.76 -89.77 -41.72
N ASN A 2 -54.55 -89.64 -42.79
CA ASN A 2 -55.77 -88.81 -42.88
C ASN A 2 -55.41 -87.31 -42.82
N GLU A 3 -55.75 -86.43 -43.77
CA GLU A 3 -56.64 -86.50 -44.94
C GLU A 3 -56.37 -85.24 -45.80
N VAL A 4 -56.61 -85.35 -47.10
CA VAL A 4 -56.56 -84.28 -48.13
C VAL A 4 -57.97 -83.66 -48.16
N ILE A 5 -58.22 -82.35 -48.37
CA ILE A 5 -58.61 -81.73 -49.66
C ILE A 5 -59.06 -80.27 -49.38
N GLU A 6 -58.44 -79.32 -50.09
CA GLU A 6 -58.99 -78.25 -50.96
C GLU A 6 -60.31 -77.48 -50.63
N VAL A 7 -60.29 -76.17 -50.96
CA VAL A 7 -61.29 -75.41 -51.75
C VAL A 7 -61.70 -74.04 -51.15
N ALA A 8 -61.63 -73.04 -52.05
CA ALA A 8 -62.39 -71.79 -52.17
C ALA A 8 -62.09 -70.56 -51.31
N SER A 9 -61.54 -69.56 -52.01
CA SER A 9 -61.91 -68.15 -51.88
C SER A 9 -63.37 -67.92 -52.29
N GLU A 10 -64.17 -67.32 -51.40
CA GLU A 10 -65.34 -66.52 -51.76
C GLU A 10 -65.61 -65.55 -50.61
N GLY A 11 -65.82 -64.28 -50.96
CA GLY A 11 -65.92 -63.18 -50.00
C GLY A 11 -67.29 -63.08 -49.34
N LEU A 12 -67.34 -62.32 -48.24
CA LEU A 12 -68.56 -61.71 -47.69
C LEU A 12 -68.15 -60.46 -46.87
N GLU A 13 -68.27 -59.31 -47.54
CA GLU A 13 -68.80 -58.04 -47.05
C GLU A 13 -68.42 -57.56 -45.63
N SER A 14 -67.43 -56.66 -45.55
CA SER A 14 -67.36 -55.71 -44.43
C SER A 14 -68.20 -54.47 -44.77
N SER A 15 -69.41 -54.43 -44.24
CA SER A 15 -70.24 -53.22 -44.18
C SER A 15 -69.50 -52.12 -43.41
N THR A 16 -69.01 -51.09 -44.11
CA THR A 16 -68.67 -49.80 -43.50
C THR A 16 -69.96 -49.04 -43.22
N PRO A 17 -70.25 -48.62 -41.97
CA PRO A 17 -71.08 -47.45 -41.77
C PRO A 17 -70.23 -46.23 -42.08
N ALA A 18 -70.64 -45.48 -43.10
CA ALA A 18 -70.16 -44.12 -43.31
C ALA A 18 -70.59 -43.27 -42.09
N THR A 19 -69.64 -42.95 -41.21
CA THR A 19 -69.82 -41.84 -40.27
C THR A 19 -69.51 -40.57 -41.04
N ASP A 20 -70.57 -39.82 -41.27
CA ASP A 20 -70.58 -38.45 -41.77
C ASP A 20 -69.56 -37.62 -40.95
N VAL A 21 -68.46 -37.22 -41.59
CA VAL A 21 -67.53 -36.26 -41.00
C VAL A 21 -68.20 -34.91 -41.13
N GLU A 22 -68.95 -34.53 -40.11
CA GLU A 22 -69.49 -33.19 -39.96
C GLU A 22 -68.32 -32.21 -40.13
N LYS A 23 -68.36 -31.45 -41.21
CA LYS A 23 -67.35 -30.47 -41.58
C LYS A 23 -67.51 -29.30 -40.62
N THR A 24 -66.96 -29.42 -39.42
CA THR A 24 -66.85 -28.31 -38.48
C THR A 24 -65.99 -27.23 -39.13
N GLU A 25 -66.61 -26.07 -39.41
CA GLU A 25 -65.92 -24.82 -39.74
C GLU A 25 -64.70 -24.66 -38.80
N PRO A 26 -63.56 -24.13 -39.28
CA PRO A 26 -62.40 -23.93 -38.43
C PRO A 26 -62.78 -22.98 -37.28
N THR A 27 -63.07 -23.54 -36.11
CA THR A 27 -63.34 -22.77 -34.90
C THR A 27 -62.12 -21.91 -34.62
N ASN A 28 -62.30 -20.61 -34.52
CA ASN A 28 -61.23 -19.69 -34.15
C ASN A 28 -60.65 -20.17 -32.81
N PHE A 29 -59.32 -20.26 -32.73
CA PHE A 29 -58.64 -20.81 -31.55
C PHE A 29 -59.10 -20.13 -30.25
N TYR A 30 -59.36 -18.81 -30.30
CA TYR A 30 -59.85 -18.01 -29.18
C TYR A 30 -61.23 -18.40 -28.67
N ASP A 31 -62.09 -19.02 -29.49
CA ASP A 31 -63.47 -19.36 -29.10
C ASP A 31 -63.54 -20.52 -28.10
N ASN A 32 -62.41 -21.19 -27.85
CA ASN A 32 -62.27 -22.21 -26.80
C ASN A 32 -61.95 -21.61 -25.42
N PHE A 33 -61.77 -20.29 -25.32
CA PHE A 33 -61.39 -19.59 -24.10
C PHE A 33 -62.39 -18.46 -23.80
N GLU A 34 -62.65 -18.20 -22.52
CA GLU A 34 -63.54 -17.12 -22.07
C GLU A 34 -62.81 -16.19 -21.09
N GLY A 35 -63.34 -14.97 -20.92
CA GLY A 35 -62.84 -14.02 -19.93
C GLY A 35 -61.38 -13.61 -20.12
N ASP A 36 -60.63 -13.57 -19.01
CA ASP A 36 -59.25 -13.07 -18.96
C ASP A 36 -58.28 -13.90 -19.80
N ASP A 37 -58.49 -15.22 -19.92
CA ASP A 37 -57.62 -16.11 -20.70
C ASP A 37 -57.70 -15.81 -22.20
N ARG A 38 -58.92 -15.56 -22.72
CA ARG A 38 -59.13 -15.12 -24.10
C ARG A 38 -58.45 -13.78 -24.34
N GLY A 39 -58.67 -12.81 -23.45
CA GLY A 39 -58.06 -11.48 -23.54
C GLY A 39 -56.52 -11.52 -23.48
N TYR A 40 -55.95 -12.42 -22.68
CA TYR A 40 -54.51 -12.64 -22.59
C TYR A 40 -53.94 -13.22 -23.90
N LEU A 41 -54.58 -14.25 -24.45
CA LEU A 41 -54.18 -14.85 -25.73
C LEU A 41 -54.24 -13.83 -26.89
N GLU A 42 -55.31 -13.04 -26.95
CA GLU A 42 -55.47 -11.97 -27.94
C GLU A 42 -54.38 -10.89 -27.78
N THR A 43 -54.11 -10.46 -26.55
CA THR A 43 -53.06 -9.48 -26.24
C THR A 43 -51.66 -9.98 -26.60
N LYS A 44 -51.38 -11.27 -26.38
CA LYS A 44 -50.11 -11.90 -26.73
C LYS A 44 -50.03 -12.30 -28.22
N GLY A 45 -51.14 -12.24 -28.95
CA GLY A 45 -51.23 -12.64 -30.36
C GLY A 45 -51.08 -14.15 -30.58
N TRP A 46 -51.41 -14.96 -29.58
CA TRP A 46 -51.31 -16.43 -29.62
C TRP A 46 -52.61 -17.03 -30.20
N ASP A 47 -52.78 -16.89 -31.51
CA ASP A 47 -53.96 -17.31 -32.29
C ASP A 47 -53.98 -18.80 -32.69
N SER A 48 -53.01 -19.59 -32.23
CA SER A 48 -52.91 -21.01 -32.58
C SER A 48 -52.10 -21.80 -31.55
N PRO A 49 -52.33 -23.13 -31.44
CA PRO A 49 -51.50 -23.99 -30.58
C PRO A 49 -50.00 -23.90 -30.90
N GLN A 50 -49.65 -23.70 -32.17
CA GLN A 50 -48.27 -23.52 -32.62
C GLN A 50 -47.63 -22.28 -31.98
N LYS A 51 -48.31 -21.13 -31.97
CA LYS A 51 -47.80 -19.90 -31.36
C LYS A 51 -47.68 -20.01 -29.84
N VAL A 52 -48.58 -20.73 -29.18
CA VAL A 52 -48.46 -21.02 -27.74
C VAL A 52 -47.21 -21.86 -27.46
N LEU A 53 -46.96 -22.91 -28.26
CA LEU A 53 -45.75 -23.73 -28.15
C LEU A 53 -44.48 -22.92 -28.41
N GLU A 54 -44.49 -22.03 -29.40
CA GLU A 54 -43.38 -21.10 -29.67
C GLU A 54 -43.14 -20.14 -28.50
N GLY A 55 -44.21 -19.57 -27.92
CA GLY A 55 -44.13 -18.74 -26.72
C GLY A 55 -43.51 -19.49 -25.54
N TYR A 56 -43.92 -20.74 -25.32
CA TYR A 56 -43.35 -21.59 -24.27
C TYR A 56 -41.86 -21.90 -24.51
N ARG A 57 -41.47 -22.27 -25.73
CA ARG A 57 -40.05 -22.51 -26.08
C ARG A 57 -39.19 -21.26 -25.89
N ASN A 58 -39.71 -20.09 -26.24
CA ASN A 58 -39.04 -18.82 -26.01
C ASN A 58 -38.88 -18.55 -24.51
N LEU A 59 -39.89 -18.88 -23.70
CA LEU A 59 -39.81 -18.79 -22.24
C LEU A 59 -38.79 -19.78 -21.67
N GLU A 60 -38.78 -21.05 -22.11
CA GLU A 60 -37.78 -22.03 -21.69
C GLU A 60 -36.37 -21.58 -22.05
N THR A 61 -36.19 -21.02 -23.25
CA THR A 61 -34.91 -20.47 -23.70
C THR A 61 -34.48 -19.28 -22.83
N ALA A 62 -35.38 -18.35 -22.54
CA ALA A 62 -35.10 -17.20 -21.68
C ALA A 62 -34.90 -17.59 -20.21
N TYR A 63 -35.58 -18.64 -19.74
CA TYR A 63 -35.45 -19.14 -18.37
C TYR A 63 -34.14 -19.93 -18.19
N GLY A 64 -33.72 -20.66 -19.22
CA GLY A 64 -32.44 -21.38 -19.28
C GLY A 64 -31.23 -20.53 -19.67
N ASP A 65 -31.39 -19.22 -19.88
CA ASP A 65 -30.28 -18.33 -20.20
C ASP A 65 -29.26 -18.32 -19.04
N PRO A 66 -28.00 -18.76 -19.26
CA PRO A 66 -26.98 -18.77 -18.23
C PRO A 66 -26.63 -17.37 -17.69
N ASN A 67 -26.93 -16.31 -18.45
CA ASN A 67 -26.71 -14.93 -18.02
C ASN A 67 -27.84 -14.38 -17.13
N LYS A 68 -28.88 -15.17 -16.87
CA LYS A 68 -29.96 -14.78 -15.97
C LYS A 68 -29.46 -14.79 -14.53
N VAL A 69 -29.49 -13.60 -13.93
CA VAL A 69 -29.19 -13.38 -12.51
C VAL A 69 -30.50 -13.34 -11.73
N VAL A 70 -30.60 -14.17 -10.70
CA VAL A 70 -31.74 -14.15 -9.76
C VAL A 70 -31.34 -13.27 -8.58
N LEU A 71 -32.11 -12.23 -8.31
CA LEU A 71 -31.84 -11.32 -7.19
C LEU A 71 -32.22 -12.00 -5.87
N PRO A 72 -31.29 -12.14 -4.90
CA PRO A 72 -31.62 -12.67 -3.59
C PRO A 72 -32.60 -11.73 -2.85
N GLY A 73 -33.67 -12.29 -2.28
CA GLY A 73 -34.57 -11.61 -1.35
C GLY A 73 -34.21 -11.85 0.13
N GLU A 74 -35.01 -11.30 1.05
CA GLU A 74 -34.77 -11.37 2.51
C GLU A 74 -34.60 -12.79 3.09
N ASN A 75 -35.25 -13.79 2.50
CA ASN A 75 -35.22 -15.17 2.97
C ASN A 75 -34.27 -16.06 2.16
N SER A 76 -33.37 -15.48 1.37
CA SER A 76 -32.43 -16.26 0.55
C SER A 76 -31.40 -16.95 1.44
N THR A 77 -31.02 -18.17 1.08
CA THR A 77 -29.96 -18.88 1.79
C THR A 77 -28.59 -18.28 1.45
N PRO A 78 -27.56 -18.48 2.29
CA PRO A 78 -26.21 -18.04 2.00
C PRO A 78 -25.68 -18.51 0.64
N GLU A 79 -26.05 -19.73 0.22
CA GLU A 79 -25.65 -20.30 -1.06
C GLU A 79 -26.26 -19.54 -2.24
N GLN A 80 -27.54 -19.14 -2.14
CA GLN A 80 -28.21 -18.35 -3.17
C GLN A 80 -27.61 -16.94 -3.30
N VAL A 81 -27.22 -16.34 -2.16
CA VAL A 81 -26.50 -15.07 -2.14
C VAL A 81 -25.10 -15.24 -2.74
N GLY A 82 -24.42 -16.33 -2.43
CA GLY A 82 -23.13 -16.69 -3.00
C GLY A 82 -23.19 -16.84 -4.53
N GLU A 83 -24.14 -17.61 -5.05
CA GLU A 83 -24.31 -17.82 -6.50
C GLU A 83 -24.58 -16.49 -7.23
N PHE A 84 -25.39 -15.60 -6.63
CA PHE A 84 -25.62 -14.27 -7.16
C PHE A 84 -24.32 -13.48 -7.32
N TRP A 85 -23.48 -13.44 -6.27
CA TRP A 85 -22.22 -12.70 -6.32
C TRP A 85 -21.19 -13.36 -7.24
N SER A 86 -21.12 -14.69 -7.29
CA SER A 86 -20.28 -15.42 -8.25
C SER A 86 -20.67 -15.08 -9.69
N LYS A 87 -21.97 -15.01 -10.02
CA LYS A 87 -22.45 -14.55 -11.34
C LYS A 87 -22.08 -13.11 -11.65
N LEU A 88 -21.98 -12.25 -10.62
CA LEU A 88 -21.51 -10.87 -10.76
C LEU A 88 -19.98 -10.77 -10.84
N GLY A 89 -19.25 -11.88 -10.77
CA GLY A 89 -17.79 -11.91 -10.92
C GLY A 89 -17.03 -11.77 -9.60
N LYS A 90 -17.66 -12.05 -8.45
CA LYS A 90 -16.92 -12.30 -7.21
C LYS A 90 -16.08 -13.58 -7.39
N PRO A 91 -14.77 -13.56 -7.07
CA PRO A 91 -13.96 -14.77 -7.07
C PRO A 91 -14.40 -15.79 -6.02
N ASP A 92 -14.06 -17.06 -6.24
CA ASP A 92 -14.36 -18.15 -5.32
C ASP A 92 -13.58 -18.00 -4.00
N ASP A 93 -12.29 -17.65 -4.09
CA ASP A 93 -11.42 -17.42 -2.95
C ASP A 93 -10.85 -15.99 -2.91
N ALA A 94 -10.49 -15.52 -1.70
CA ALA A 94 -9.85 -14.21 -1.55
C ALA A 94 -8.51 -14.12 -2.29
N GLY A 95 -7.77 -15.23 -2.43
CA GLY A 95 -6.49 -15.26 -3.15
C GLY A 95 -6.62 -14.98 -4.65
N ASP A 96 -7.81 -15.15 -5.23
CA ASP A 96 -8.03 -15.04 -6.68
C ASP A 96 -8.18 -13.60 -7.17
N TYR A 97 -8.20 -12.62 -6.26
CA TYR A 97 -8.11 -11.21 -6.63
C TYR A 97 -6.71 -10.89 -7.17
N GLN A 98 -6.66 -10.66 -8.48
CA GLN A 98 -5.44 -10.27 -9.21
C GLN A 98 -5.10 -8.80 -8.96
N LEU A 99 -4.54 -8.54 -7.78
CA LEU A 99 -3.98 -7.25 -7.40
C LEU A 99 -2.49 -7.29 -7.65
N ASN A 100 -2.02 -6.49 -8.60
CA ASN A 100 -0.61 -6.47 -8.99
C ASN A 100 0.11 -5.34 -8.27
N ALA A 101 1.31 -5.63 -7.78
CA ALA A 101 2.18 -4.58 -7.28
C ALA A 101 2.56 -3.64 -8.46
N PRO A 102 2.49 -2.31 -8.28
CA PRO A 102 2.97 -1.35 -9.26
C PRO A 102 4.48 -1.48 -9.50
N GLU A 103 4.91 -1.29 -10.73
CA GLU A 103 6.35 -1.26 -11.06
C GLU A 103 7.03 -0.06 -10.38
N ASN A 104 8.22 -0.28 -9.81
CA ASN A 104 9.09 0.77 -9.23
C ASN A 104 8.53 1.52 -8.00
N PHE A 105 7.54 0.98 -7.29
CA PHE A 105 7.07 1.57 -6.03
C PHE A 105 7.40 0.67 -4.83
N SER A 106 8.43 1.07 -4.07
CA SER A 106 8.88 0.33 -2.87
C SER A 106 7.97 0.49 -1.65
N GLY A 107 7.00 1.42 -1.70
CA GLY A 107 6.03 1.63 -0.64
C GLY A 107 4.84 0.68 -0.67
N TYR A 108 4.78 -0.23 -1.66
CA TYR A 108 3.71 -1.22 -1.75
C TYR A 108 3.85 -2.26 -0.64
N SER A 109 2.77 -2.47 0.12
CA SER A 109 2.73 -3.46 1.20
C SER A 109 1.94 -4.68 0.76
N GLU A 110 2.61 -5.84 0.68
CA GLU A 110 1.93 -7.10 0.36
C GLU A 110 0.96 -7.50 1.48
N GLU A 111 1.30 -7.26 2.74
CA GLU A 111 0.41 -7.51 3.88
C GLU A 111 -0.90 -6.72 3.77
N LEU A 112 -0.81 -5.45 3.36
CA LEU A 112 -2.00 -4.62 3.12
C LEU A 112 -2.80 -5.14 1.92
N SER A 113 -2.12 -5.61 0.87
CA SER A 113 -2.76 -6.22 -0.30
C SER A 113 -3.51 -7.50 0.07
N GLU A 114 -2.91 -8.40 0.85
CA GLU A 114 -3.56 -9.60 1.40
C GLU A 114 -4.78 -9.24 2.27
N SER A 115 -4.65 -8.24 3.15
CA SER A 115 -5.77 -7.75 3.95
C SER A 115 -6.89 -7.18 3.07
N PHE A 116 -6.55 -6.48 1.99
CA PHE A 116 -7.53 -5.96 1.04
C PHE A 116 -8.26 -7.10 0.32
N ARG A 117 -7.54 -8.14 -0.13
CA ARG A 117 -8.12 -9.33 -0.77
C ARG A 117 -9.14 -10.02 0.15
N SER A 118 -8.77 -10.25 1.41
CA SER A 118 -9.68 -10.81 2.41
C SER A 118 -10.93 -9.95 2.58
N LYS A 119 -10.75 -8.63 2.74
CA LYS A 119 -11.88 -7.71 2.93
C LYS A 119 -12.77 -7.62 1.70
N ALA A 120 -12.18 -7.67 0.51
CA ALA A 120 -12.91 -7.64 -0.75
C ALA A 120 -13.81 -8.88 -0.89
N HIS A 121 -13.31 -10.05 -0.52
CA HIS A 121 -14.07 -11.30 -0.53
C HIS A 121 -15.25 -11.26 0.46
N ASP A 122 -15.00 -10.80 1.68
CA ASP A 122 -16.03 -10.63 2.73
C ASP A 122 -17.16 -9.71 2.28
N LEU A 123 -16.82 -8.65 1.53
CA LEU A 123 -17.78 -7.68 0.99
C LEU A 123 -18.41 -8.11 -0.34
N ASN A 124 -18.07 -9.30 -0.84
CA ASN A 124 -18.52 -9.84 -2.12
C ASN A 124 -18.21 -8.93 -3.32
N LEU A 125 -17.08 -8.23 -3.29
CA LEU A 125 -16.67 -7.35 -4.38
C LEU A 125 -16.36 -8.15 -5.66
N PRO A 126 -16.93 -7.77 -6.81
CA PRO A 126 -16.49 -8.32 -8.09
C PRO A 126 -15.00 -8.09 -8.35
N ALA A 127 -14.33 -9.04 -8.99
CA ALA A 127 -12.88 -9.00 -9.25
C ALA A 127 -12.43 -7.71 -9.94
N GLY A 128 -13.17 -7.26 -10.96
CA GLY A 128 -12.89 -6.02 -11.68
C GLY A 128 -12.97 -4.79 -10.78
N THR A 129 -14.03 -4.67 -9.98
CA THR A 129 -14.22 -3.55 -9.05
C THR A 129 -13.16 -3.52 -7.96
N ALA A 130 -12.80 -4.68 -7.41
CA ALA A 130 -11.74 -4.79 -6.42
C ALA A 130 -10.39 -4.34 -6.99
N ARG A 131 -10.05 -4.78 -8.21
CA ARG A 131 -8.84 -4.37 -8.92
C ARG A 131 -8.82 -2.86 -9.19
N ASP A 132 -9.89 -2.32 -9.74
CA ASP A 132 -9.95 -0.89 -10.09
C ASP A 132 -9.84 0.00 -8.83
N LEU A 133 -10.44 -0.42 -7.71
CA LEU A 133 -10.31 0.28 -6.41
C LEU A 133 -8.88 0.19 -5.85
N HIS A 134 -8.27 -0.98 -5.95
CA HIS A 134 -6.88 -1.20 -5.55
C HIS A 134 -5.94 -0.30 -6.36
N ASP A 135 -6.05 -0.32 -7.69
CA ASP A 135 -5.16 0.42 -8.59
C ASP A 135 -5.28 1.94 -8.35
N TRP A 136 -6.52 2.43 -8.17
CA TRP A 136 -6.75 3.83 -7.78
C TRP A 136 -6.09 4.18 -6.44
N PHE A 137 -6.24 3.34 -5.42
CA PHE A 137 -5.66 3.61 -4.10
C PHE A 137 -4.12 3.64 -4.15
N VAL A 138 -3.53 2.69 -4.88
CA VAL A 138 -2.08 2.64 -5.12
C VAL A 138 -1.59 3.89 -5.85
N GLU A 139 -2.31 4.34 -6.88
CA GLU A 139 -2.00 5.58 -7.60
C GLU A 139 -2.03 6.80 -6.66
N GLN A 140 -3.02 6.91 -5.77
CA GLN A 140 -3.07 7.97 -4.76
C GLN A 140 -1.86 7.91 -3.82
N GLN A 141 -1.42 6.72 -3.43
CA GLN A 141 -0.28 6.55 -2.55
C GLN A 141 1.03 6.97 -3.22
N ILE A 142 1.22 6.58 -4.49
CA ILE A 142 2.36 7.02 -5.32
C ILE A 142 2.36 8.54 -5.45
N GLY A 143 1.21 9.14 -5.79
CA GLY A 143 1.08 10.59 -5.91
C GLY A 143 1.39 11.33 -4.60
N SER A 144 0.90 10.82 -3.48
CA SER A 144 1.21 11.37 -2.15
C SER A 144 2.70 11.28 -1.82
N GLN A 145 3.36 10.16 -2.10
CA GLN A 145 4.79 9.99 -1.86
C GLN A 145 5.63 10.94 -2.72
N GLN A 146 5.24 11.14 -3.99
CA GLN A 146 5.88 12.11 -4.88
C GLN A 146 5.71 13.54 -4.37
N GLN A 147 4.52 13.91 -3.89
CA GLN A 147 4.28 15.23 -3.29
C GLN A 147 5.12 15.46 -2.04
N ILE A 148 5.23 14.47 -1.15
CA ILE A 148 6.09 14.56 0.04
C ILE A 148 7.56 14.76 -0.37
N THR A 149 8.01 14.04 -1.39
CA THR A 149 9.39 14.16 -1.90
C THR A 149 9.63 15.55 -2.51
N GLN A 150 8.71 16.05 -3.34
CA GLN A 150 8.78 17.39 -3.91
C GLN A 150 8.78 18.47 -2.83
N MET A 151 7.88 18.38 -1.84
CA MET A 151 7.85 19.33 -0.72
C MET A 151 9.15 19.32 0.09
N ARG A 152 9.75 18.14 0.30
CA ARG A 152 11.07 18.03 0.94
C ARG A 152 12.14 18.71 0.11
N ASP A 153 12.21 18.45 -1.19
CA ASP A 153 13.21 19.03 -2.08
C ASP A 153 13.08 20.57 -2.15
N GLU A 154 11.85 21.08 -2.26
CA GLU A 154 11.55 22.52 -2.20
C GLU A 154 11.97 23.13 -0.87
N GLN A 155 11.73 22.44 0.25
CA GLN A 155 12.15 22.88 1.57
C GLN A 155 13.68 22.94 1.68
N LEU A 156 14.39 21.91 1.20
CA LEU A 156 15.85 21.87 1.19
C LEU A 156 16.46 22.99 0.33
N GLN A 157 15.86 23.24 -0.83
CA GLN A 157 16.29 24.33 -1.71
C GLN A 157 16.07 25.68 -1.04
N SER A 158 14.90 25.90 -0.42
CA SER A 158 14.60 27.13 0.31
C SER A 158 15.58 27.38 1.47
N GLN A 159 15.95 26.34 2.20
CA GLN A 159 16.96 26.40 3.27
C GLN A 159 18.35 26.74 2.71
N SER A 160 18.75 26.09 1.61
CA SER A 160 20.01 26.38 0.92
C SER A 160 20.09 27.84 0.47
N ASP A 161 19.01 28.37 -0.10
CA ASP A 161 18.94 29.76 -0.57
C ASP A 161 18.95 30.76 0.58
N ALA A 162 18.30 30.44 1.71
CA ALA A 162 18.36 31.25 2.92
C ALA A 162 19.79 31.31 3.49
N ALA A 163 20.48 30.17 3.57
CA ALA A 163 21.85 30.11 4.04
C ALA A 163 22.82 30.85 3.11
N LYS A 164 22.67 30.73 1.78
CA LYS A 164 23.45 31.52 0.81
C LYS A 164 23.23 33.02 0.98
N LYS A 165 21.99 33.44 1.25
CA LYS A 165 21.68 34.86 1.50
C LYS A 165 22.34 35.39 2.78
N GLU A 166 22.43 34.56 3.81
CA GLU A 166 23.02 34.92 5.10
C GLU A 166 24.55 34.97 5.04
N PHE A 167 25.19 33.94 4.48
CA PHE A 167 26.66 33.82 4.48
C PHE A 167 27.35 34.39 3.23
N GLY A 168 26.60 34.64 2.15
CA GLY A 168 27.14 35.20 0.89
C GLY A 168 28.31 34.39 0.36
N ASP A 169 29.43 35.06 0.08
CA ASP A 169 30.65 34.44 -0.47
C ASP A 169 31.27 33.40 0.49
N LYS A 170 31.03 33.52 1.80
CA LYS A 170 31.52 32.58 2.81
C LYS A 170 30.69 31.31 2.92
N TYR A 171 29.56 31.21 2.20
CA TYR A 171 28.67 30.06 2.29
C TYR A 171 29.39 28.73 2.07
N ASN A 172 30.14 28.61 0.98
CA ASN A 172 30.86 27.37 0.65
C ASN A 172 31.92 27.02 1.70
N GLU A 173 32.57 28.04 2.27
CA GLU A 173 33.57 27.88 3.32
C GLU A 173 32.93 27.39 4.63
N MET A 174 31.80 28.00 5.03
CA MET A 174 31.04 27.61 6.21
C MET A 174 30.46 26.19 6.10
N VAL A 175 30.01 25.78 4.90
CA VAL A 175 29.56 24.40 4.65
C VAL A 175 30.72 23.41 4.77
N GLN A 176 31.91 23.75 4.25
CA GLN A 176 33.10 22.92 4.42
C GLN A 176 33.52 22.81 5.88
N HIS A 177 33.54 23.92 6.61
CA HIS A 177 33.81 23.92 8.05
C HIS A 177 32.77 23.09 8.81
N ALA A 178 31.50 23.19 8.45
CA ALA A 178 30.44 22.39 9.07
C ALA A 178 30.67 20.88 8.85
N GLY A 179 31.01 20.47 7.62
CA GLY A 179 31.36 19.08 7.32
C GLY A 179 32.61 18.59 8.06
N ASN A 180 33.62 19.44 8.23
CA ASN A 180 34.80 19.11 9.02
C ASN A 180 34.46 18.94 10.52
N ALA A 181 33.60 19.81 11.06
CA ALA A 181 33.14 19.72 12.44
C ALA A 181 32.29 18.47 12.69
N THR A 182 31.44 18.06 11.76
CA THR A 182 30.64 16.83 11.91
C THR A 182 31.50 15.58 11.81
N ALA A 183 32.43 15.56 10.86
CA ALA A 183 33.42 14.50 10.70
C ALA A 183 34.33 14.37 11.93
N TYR A 184 34.62 15.48 12.61
CA TYR A 184 35.40 15.49 13.84
C TYR A 184 34.76 14.66 14.96
N PHE A 185 33.44 14.79 15.18
CA PHE A 185 32.76 14.05 16.23
C PHE A 185 32.50 12.58 15.90
N ASN A 186 32.48 12.23 14.60
CA ASN A 186 32.35 10.87 14.04
C ASN A 186 31.44 9.91 14.83
N ARG A 187 30.28 10.41 15.29
CA ARG A 187 29.33 9.63 16.07
C ARG A 187 28.60 8.65 15.15
N PRO A 188 28.53 7.35 15.48
CA PRO A 188 27.74 6.38 14.71
C PRO A 188 26.30 6.88 14.53
N GLY A 189 25.83 6.96 13.28
CA GLY A 189 24.48 7.42 12.93
C GLY A 189 24.28 8.94 12.87
N PHE A 190 25.24 9.76 13.33
CA PHE A 190 25.09 11.23 13.28
C PHE A 190 25.15 11.78 11.85
N GLN A 191 26.05 11.25 11.02
CA GLN A 191 26.11 11.61 9.60
C GLN A 191 24.81 11.27 8.87
N GLN A 192 24.25 10.09 9.16
CA GLN A 192 22.98 9.65 8.58
C GLN A 192 21.81 10.51 9.05
N LEU A 193 21.80 10.92 10.32
CA LEU A 193 20.81 11.87 10.85
C LEU A 193 20.85 13.22 10.12
N ILE A 194 22.06 13.74 9.83
CA ILE A 194 22.24 14.98 9.07
C ILE A 194 21.64 14.83 7.68
N GLU A 195 22.01 13.76 6.97
CA GLU A 195 21.57 13.50 5.60
C GLU A 195 20.06 13.27 5.49
N ASP A 196 19.49 12.41 6.35
CA ASP A 196 18.08 12.04 6.34
C ASP A 196 17.15 13.24 6.61
N ASN A 197 17.62 14.18 7.44
CA ASN A 197 16.88 15.40 7.79
C ASN A 197 17.32 16.61 6.93
N GLY A 198 18.30 16.44 6.05
CA GLY A 198 18.85 17.50 5.20
C GLY A 198 19.49 18.66 5.97
N LEU A 199 19.96 18.42 7.19
CA LEU A 199 20.52 19.44 8.07
C LEU A 199 21.77 20.11 7.47
N GLN A 200 22.48 19.44 6.56
CA GLN A 200 23.64 19.99 5.86
C GLN A 200 23.34 21.28 5.07
N ASN A 201 22.08 21.50 4.69
CA ASN A 201 21.63 22.70 3.97
C ASN A 201 20.91 23.70 4.88
N HIS A 202 20.71 23.38 6.16
CA HIS A 202 19.95 24.20 7.08
C HIS A 202 20.79 25.40 7.56
N PRO A 203 20.28 26.66 7.48
CA PRO A 203 21.04 27.86 7.84
C PRO A 203 21.64 27.80 9.24
N GLU A 204 20.84 27.46 10.25
CA GLU A 204 21.30 27.34 11.66
C GLU A 204 22.37 26.26 11.85
N PHE A 205 22.28 25.16 11.10
CA PHE A 205 23.26 24.10 11.19
C PHE A 205 24.60 24.57 10.61
N ILE A 206 24.56 25.19 9.43
CA ILE A 206 25.74 25.79 8.79
C ILE A 206 26.32 26.90 9.67
N ALA A 207 25.48 27.72 10.33
CA ALA A 207 25.91 28.77 11.24
C ALA A 207 26.74 28.20 12.41
N VAL A 208 26.17 27.21 13.12
CA VAL A 208 26.75 26.65 14.33
C VAL A 208 27.95 25.75 14.01
N PHE A 209 27.77 24.76 13.14
CA PHE A 209 28.83 23.80 12.80
C PHE A 209 29.90 24.42 11.91
N GLY A 210 29.54 25.36 11.03
CA GLY A 210 30.52 26.11 10.26
C GLY A 210 31.40 26.96 11.16
N LYS A 211 30.83 27.63 12.16
CA LYS A 211 31.63 28.40 13.12
C LYS A 211 32.51 27.51 14.01
N LEU A 212 32.00 26.34 14.38
CA LEU A 212 32.78 25.34 15.12
C LEU A 212 33.94 24.78 14.28
N GLY A 213 33.69 24.49 13.00
CA GLY A 213 34.73 24.02 12.08
C GLY A 213 35.78 25.08 11.78
N GLU A 214 35.38 26.36 11.70
CA GLU A 214 36.30 27.49 11.59
C GLU A 214 37.22 27.53 12.83
N MET A 215 36.67 27.47 14.05
CA MET A 215 37.45 27.44 15.30
C MET A 215 38.36 26.20 15.44
N LEU A 216 37.96 25.06 14.89
CA LEU A 216 38.77 23.84 14.84
C LEU A 216 39.90 23.94 13.81
N SER A 217 39.67 24.66 12.71
CA SER A 217 40.61 24.81 11.61
C SER A 217 41.64 25.92 11.84
N GLU A 218 41.31 26.91 12.67
CA GLU A 218 42.22 28.01 13.02
C GLU A 218 43.37 27.52 13.93
N PRO A 219 44.64 27.85 13.60
CA PRO A 219 45.77 27.58 14.48
C PRO A 219 45.61 28.38 15.78
N ASN A 220 45.83 27.73 16.92
CA ASN A 220 45.58 28.31 18.24
C ASN A 220 46.69 29.32 18.65
N THR A 221 46.77 30.43 17.93
CA THR A 221 47.85 31.44 18.06
C THR A 221 47.54 32.52 19.09
N ASP A 222 46.28 32.69 19.46
CA ASP A 222 45.76 33.76 20.33
C ASP A 222 44.89 33.24 21.49
N GLY A 223 44.74 31.92 21.62
CA GLY A 223 43.95 31.27 22.69
C GLY A 223 42.45 31.24 22.44
N THR A 224 41.96 31.66 21.26
CA THR A 224 40.54 31.59 20.89
C THR A 224 40.21 30.43 19.95
N GLY A 225 41.19 29.93 19.19
CA GLY A 225 41.07 28.69 18.42
C GLY A 225 41.11 27.44 19.31
N LEU A 226 40.56 26.33 18.84
CA LEU A 226 40.77 25.02 19.50
C LEU A 226 42.14 24.43 19.11
N GLY A 227 42.62 24.72 17.89
CA GLY A 227 43.85 24.18 17.32
C GLY A 227 43.89 22.65 17.26
N THR A 228 45.01 22.09 16.80
CA THR A 228 45.31 20.64 16.79
C THR A 228 45.47 20.03 18.20
N GLY A 229 44.77 20.55 19.22
CA GLY A 229 44.61 19.94 20.55
C GLY A 229 43.72 18.68 20.55
N VAL A 230 43.74 17.96 19.43
CA VAL A 230 42.85 16.87 19.03
C VAL A 230 43.10 15.57 19.82
N GLY A 231 44.13 15.52 20.66
CA GLY A 231 44.33 14.39 21.57
C GLY A 231 43.36 14.33 22.76
N ALA A 232 42.67 15.43 23.09
CA ALA A 232 41.98 15.57 24.37
C ALA A 232 40.45 15.47 24.31
N ILE A 233 39.82 15.19 23.17
CA ILE A 233 38.34 15.06 23.08
C ILE A 233 37.92 13.60 22.86
N ASP A 234 38.77 12.80 22.23
CA ASP A 234 38.54 11.37 21.94
C ASP A 234 39.05 10.44 23.05
N LYS A 235 39.66 11.01 24.10
CA LYS A 235 40.14 10.28 25.27
C LYS A 235 39.03 10.21 26.30
N SER A 236 38.79 9.04 26.87
CA SER A 236 37.93 8.96 28.05
C SER A 236 38.49 9.86 29.17
N PRO A 237 37.66 10.39 30.09
CA PRO A 237 38.16 11.18 31.22
C PRO A 237 39.31 10.48 31.96
N GLU A 238 39.30 9.15 32.07
CA GLU A 238 40.39 8.34 32.64
C GLU A 238 41.68 8.41 31.82
N ALA A 239 41.58 8.34 30.49
CA ALA A 239 42.74 8.44 29.60
C ALA A 239 43.36 9.84 29.64
N MET A 240 42.56 10.90 29.77
CA MET A 240 43.05 12.27 29.97
C MET A 240 43.73 12.45 31.32
N ILE A 241 43.16 11.90 32.40
CA ILE A 241 43.76 11.94 33.74
C ILE A 241 45.09 11.19 33.75
N ARG A 242 45.17 10.03 33.10
CA ARG A 242 46.41 9.24 33.01
C ARG A 242 47.52 10.02 32.29
N GLU A 243 47.22 10.61 31.15
CA GLU A 243 48.18 11.42 30.39
C GLU A 243 48.69 12.62 31.20
N LYS A 244 47.78 13.34 31.89
CA LYS A 244 48.18 14.45 32.76
C LYS A 244 49.04 14.01 33.95
N LYS A 245 48.83 12.79 34.45
CA LYS A 245 49.68 12.20 35.49
C LYS A 245 51.04 11.73 34.98
N GLU A 246 51.14 11.42 33.70
CA GLU A 246 52.38 11.01 33.04
C GLU A 246 53.25 12.22 32.62
N ASP A 247 52.67 13.41 32.51
CA ASP A 247 53.39 14.67 32.27
C ASP A 247 54.10 15.16 33.57
N PRO A 248 55.45 15.12 33.64
CA PRO A 248 56.19 15.49 34.83
C PRO A 248 56.10 16.98 35.16
N GLU A 249 55.97 17.85 34.16
CA GLU A 249 55.87 19.29 34.33
C GLU A 249 54.48 19.68 34.84
N PHE A 250 53.44 19.05 34.30
CA PHE A 250 52.08 19.21 34.81
C PHE A 250 51.96 18.69 36.25
N MET A 251 52.50 17.52 36.56
CA MET A 251 52.44 16.96 37.91
C MET A 251 53.22 17.82 38.92
N LYS A 252 54.37 18.36 38.53
CA LYS A 252 55.12 19.30 39.37
C LYS A 252 54.32 20.57 39.66
N ALA A 253 53.61 21.10 38.65
CA ALA A 253 52.70 22.23 38.85
C ALA A 253 51.51 21.87 39.74
N TYR A 254 50.94 20.68 39.57
CA TYR A 254 49.81 20.19 40.35
C TYR A 254 50.14 19.90 41.81
N THR A 255 51.32 19.35 42.12
CA THR A 255 51.69 18.96 43.49
C THR A 255 52.39 20.07 44.29
N THR A 256 52.97 21.06 43.61
CA THR A 256 53.75 22.12 44.26
C THR A 256 52.92 23.38 44.42
N ARG A 257 52.50 23.69 45.65
CA ARG A 257 51.63 24.84 45.95
C ARG A 257 52.20 26.19 45.52
N GLU A 258 53.52 26.32 45.54
CA GLU A 258 54.25 27.55 45.19
C GLU A 258 54.51 27.67 43.68
N HIS A 259 54.10 26.69 42.87
CA HIS A 259 54.29 26.75 41.42
C HIS A 259 53.37 27.81 40.81
N PRO A 260 53.87 28.66 39.88
CA PRO A 260 53.07 29.74 39.29
C PRO A 260 51.82 29.24 38.53
N ALA A 261 51.82 27.99 38.10
CA ALA A 261 50.68 27.35 37.43
C ALA A 261 49.84 26.43 38.34
N HIS A 262 50.06 26.42 39.66
CA HIS A 262 49.40 25.49 40.59
C HIS A 262 47.88 25.59 40.55
N ASP A 263 47.33 26.79 40.69
CA ASP A 263 45.88 27.01 40.71
C ASP A 263 45.21 26.61 39.38
N LYS A 264 45.93 26.76 38.26
CA LYS A 264 45.45 26.35 36.94
C LYS A 264 45.47 24.82 36.82
N ALA A 265 46.55 24.17 37.23
CA ALA A 265 46.69 22.72 37.20
C ALA A 265 45.66 22.01 38.11
N VAL A 266 45.35 22.58 39.28
CA VAL A 266 44.31 22.05 40.18
C VAL A 266 42.93 22.13 39.55
N LYS A 267 42.55 23.28 38.97
CA LYS A 267 41.25 23.44 38.29
C LYS A 267 41.11 22.50 37.09
N GLU A 268 42.18 22.30 36.33
CA GLU A 268 42.19 21.41 35.18
C GLU A 268 41.98 19.94 35.61
N MET A 269 42.67 19.50 36.67
CA MET A 269 42.50 18.15 37.22
C MET A 269 41.10 17.95 37.86
N ASP A 270 40.56 18.96 38.55
CA ASP A 270 39.23 18.92 39.16
C ASP A 270 38.11 18.81 38.11
N ALA A 271 38.24 19.54 37.00
CA ALA A 271 37.32 19.42 35.86
C ALA A 271 37.33 18.02 35.24
N LEU A 272 38.52 17.41 35.11
CA LEU A 272 38.66 16.04 34.59
C LEU A 272 38.01 15.00 35.52
N TYR A 273 38.21 15.11 36.84
CA TYR A 273 37.57 14.22 37.82
C TYR A 273 36.05 14.42 37.91
N THR A 274 35.57 15.65 37.74
CA THR A 274 34.13 15.94 37.68
C THR A 274 33.49 15.31 36.45
N ASN A 275 34.15 15.39 35.29
CA ASN A 275 33.68 14.77 34.07
C ASN A 275 33.70 13.24 34.15
N LEU A 276 34.70 12.65 34.81
CA LEU A 276 34.76 11.22 35.13
C LEU A 276 33.58 10.79 36.03
N ALA A 277 33.25 11.58 37.05
CA ALA A 277 32.12 11.28 37.93
C ALA A 277 30.78 11.31 37.17
N ARG A 278 30.62 12.25 36.22
CA ARG A 278 29.42 12.36 35.38
C ARG A 278 29.28 11.17 34.42
N SER A 279 30.36 10.74 33.77
CA SER A 279 30.31 9.60 32.84
C SER A 279 29.95 8.28 33.52
N ILE A 280 30.29 8.10 34.79
CA ILE A 280 29.94 6.90 35.56
C ILE A 280 28.46 6.91 36.02
N THR A 281 27.83 8.08 36.11
CA THR A 281 26.42 8.21 36.56
C THR A 281 25.40 8.17 35.42
N GLU A 282 25.83 8.23 34.17
CA GLU A 282 24.96 8.22 32.97
C GLU A 282 24.88 6.84 32.28
N ASP A 283 25.64 5.84 32.76
CA ASP A 283 25.53 4.40 32.43
C ASP A 283 24.67 3.66 33.48
#